data_AF-A0AAQ0MMR3-F1
#
_entry.id   AF-A0AAQ0MMR3-F1
#
_cell.length_a   1.000
_cell.length_b   1.000
_cell.length_c   1.000
_cell.angle_alpha   90.00
_cell.angle_beta   90.00
_cell.angle_gamma   90.00
#
_symmetry.space_group_name_H-M   'P 1'
#
loop_
_entity.id
_entity.type
_entity.pdbx_description
1 polymer ?
#
loop_
_entity_poly.entity_id
_entity_poly.type
_entity_poly.pdbx_seq_one_letter_code
_entity_poly.pdbx_strand_id
1 'polypeptide(L)'
;MNIDMNNPVCAIQATLKYSLSQSIVGDLILLSDRIYFKTSDGAKLPNFKDELLFSDIKNIKMGLTLTGYRIVIMDLDGEPWVFNSINREKGKHFIELYNEIQ
;
A
#
# COMPACT_ATOMS: atom_id res chain seq x y z
N MET A 1 -13.29 4.16 14.49
CA MET A 1 -11.97 3.67 14.91
C MET A 1 -10.96 4.76 14.57
N ASN A 2 -10.21 5.28 15.55
CA ASN A 2 -9.20 6.31 15.28
C ASN A 2 -7.94 5.61 14.76
N ILE A 3 -7.60 5.86 13.49
CA ILE A 3 -6.37 5.40 12.88
C ILE A 3 -5.25 6.27 13.46
N ASP A 4 -4.37 5.70 14.30
CA ASP A 4 -3.20 6.44 14.78
C ASP A 4 -2.11 6.47 13.72
N MET A 5 -2.13 7.50 12.87
CA MET A 5 -1.10 7.74 11.86
C MET A 5 0.20 8.33 12.45
N ASN A 6 0.25 8.65 13.75
CA ASN A 6 1.44 9.26 14.36
C ASN A 6 2.52 8.24 14.73
N ASN A 7 2.15 6.96 14.84
CA ASN A 7 3.08 5.86 15.12
C ASN A 7 2.93 4.73 14.09
N PRO A 8 3.22 4.98 12.80
CA PRO A 8 3.19 3.92 11.81
C PRO A 8 4.30 2.90 12.09
N VAL A 9 4.01 1.62 11.83
CA VAL A 9 5.03 0.56 11.88
C VAL A 9 6.06 0.78 10.77
N CYS A 10 5.58 1.13 9.58
CA CYS A 10 6.41 1.46 8.43
C CYS A 10 5.67 2.43 7.51
N ALA A 11 6.40 3.30 6.82
CA ALA A 11 5.85 4.12 5.75
C ALA A 11 6.85 4.18 4.60
N ILE A 12 6.37 3.95 3.37
CA ILE A 12 7.18 3.99 2.16
C ILE A 12 6.49 4.82 1.08
N GLN A 13 7.27 5.54 0.29
CA GLN A 13 6.74 6.23 -0.88
C GLN A 13 6.34 5.23 -1.95
N ALA A 14 5.20 5.49 -2.58
CA ALA A 14 4.60 4.64 -3.59
C ALA A 14 3.77 5.46 -4.59
N THR A 15 3.58 4.89 -5.77
CA THR A 15 2.64 5.42 -6.76
C THR A 15 1.50 4.44 -6.96
N LEU A 16 0.31 4.77 -6.47
CA LEU A 16 -0.91 4.00 -6.69
C LEU A 16 -1.31 4.08 -8.16
N LYS A 17 -1.53 2.92 -8.80
CA LYS A 17 -2.22 2.83 -10.09
C LYS A 17 -3.73 2.93 -9.86
N TYR A 18 -4.26 4.15 -9.87
CA TYR A 18 -5.67 4.43 -9.60
C TYR A 18 -6.59 4.06 -10.77
N SER A 19 -6.14 4.24 -12.01
CA SER A 19 -6.85 3.77 -13.20
C SER A 19 -5.86 3.38 -14.30
N LEU A 20 -6.37 3.04 -15.50
CA LEU A 20 -5.50 2.75 -16.65
C LEU A 20 -4.62 3.93 -17.04
N SER A 21 -5.10 5.16 -16.85
CA SER A 21 -4.42 6.39 -17.29
C SER A 21 -4.02 7.31 -16.15
N GLN A 22 -4.37 6.97 -14.89
CA GLN A 22 -4.10 7.82 -13.74
C GLN A 22 -3.28 7.07 -12.69
N SER A 23 -2.28 7.79 -12.18
CA SER A 23 -1.39 7.33 -11.12
C SER A 23 -1.29 8.42 -10.07
N ILE A 24 -1.36 8.03 -8.80
CA ILE A 24 -1.38 8.95 -7.66
C ILE A 24 -0.16 8.67 -6.79
N VAL A 25 0.63 9.69 -6.55
CA VAL A 25 1.79 9.60 -5.65
C VAL A 25 1.32 9.75 -4.21
N GLY A 26 1.91 8.97 -3.32
CA GLY A 26 1.62 9.03 -1.89
C GLY A 26 2.52 8.12 -1.07
N ASP A 27 2.12 7.94 0.17
CA ASP A 27 2.76 7.04 1.12
C ASP A 27 1.88 5.81 1.35
N LEU A 28 2.48 4.63 1.22
CA LEU A 28 1.92 3.37 1.68
C LEU A 28 2.38 3.15 3.12
N ILE A 29 1.42 3.12 4.03
CA ILE A 29 1.63 3.15 5.48
C ILE A 29 1.15 1.82 6.07
N LEU A 30 2.05 1.12 6.75
CA LEU A 30 1.74 -0.08 7.53
C LEU A 30 1.42 0.34 8.97
N LEU A 31 0.24 -0.05 9.43
CA LEU A 31 -0.19 0.09 10.82
C LEU A 31 -0.27 -1.30 11.47
N SER A 32 -0.68 -1.36 12.73
CA SER A 32 -0.75 -2.62 13.49
C SER A 32 -1.87 -3.57 13.03
N ASP A 33 -2.87 -3.07 12.31
CA ASP A 33 -4.06 -3.85 11.92
C ASP A 33 -4.47 -3.69 10.44
N ARG A 34 -3.80 -2.79 9.71
CA ARG A 34 -4.20 -2.39 8.35
C ARG A 34 -3.04 -1.78 7.57
N ILE A 35 -3.25 -1.66 6.27
CA ILE A 35 -2.46 -0.84 5.36
C ILE A 35 -3.29 0.38 4.96
N TYR A 36 -2.68 1.56 5.01
CA TYR A 36 -3.31 2.82 4.61
C TYR A 36 -2.52 3.45 3.46
N PHE A 37 -3.21 4.03 2.48
CA PHE A 37 -2.59 4.83 1.43
C PHE A 37 -2.98 6.30 1.59
N LYS A 38 -1.97 7.13 1.84
CA LYS A 38 -2.12 8.58 1.97
C LYS A 38 -1.57 9.26 0.73
N THR A 39 -2.38 10.03 0.01
CA THR A 39 -1.90 10.81 -1.13
C THR A 39 -0.95 11.91 -0.68
N SER A 40 -0.01 12.31 -1.54
CA SER A 40 0.98 13.36 -1.20
C SER A 40 0.35 14.71 -0.89
N ASP A 41 -0.83 15.00 -1.44
CA ASP A 41 -1.60 16.23 -1.18
C ASP A 41 -2.60 16.08 -0.01
N GLY A 42 -2.69 14.89 0.59
CA GLY A 42 -3.64 14.55 1.66
C GLY A 42 -5.11 14.48 1.22
N ALA A 43 -5.39 14.60 -0.08
CA ALA A 43 -6.73 14.49 -0.62
C ALA A 43 -7.26 13.05 -0.59
N LYS A 44 -8.55 12.89 -0.31
CA LYS A 44 -9.23 11.59 -0.47
C LYS A 44 -9.50 11.32 -1.94
N LEU A 45 -9.24 10.09 -2.36
CA LEU A 45 -9.53 9.64 -3.72
C LEU A 45 -11.01 9.23 -3.83
N PRO A 46 -11.79 9.80 -4.78
CA PRO A 46 -13.18 9.42 -4.97
C PRO A 46 -13.30 7.91 -5.29
N ASN A 47 -14.27 7.23 -4.68
CA ASN A 47 -14.55 5.81 -4.92
C ASN A 47 -13.35 4.86 -4.74
N PHE A 48 -12.32 5.29 -4.00
CA PHE A 48 -11.19 4.46 -3.62
C PHE A 48 -11.24 4.30 -2.10
N LYS A 49 -11.12 3.07 -1.61
CA LYS A 49 -10.84 2.86 -0.20
C LYS A 49 -9.40 3.34 0.02
N ASP A 50 -9.15 4.17 1.02
CA ASP A 50 -7.79 4.58 1.39
C ASP A 50 -7.14 3.59 2.35
N GLU A 51 -7.88 2.56 2.80
CA GLU A 51 -7.41 1.55 3.73
C GLU A 51 -7.78 0.12 3.35
N LEU A 52 -6.95 -0.82 3.81
CA LEU A 52 -7.13 -2.27 3.74
C LEU A 52 -6.84 -2.87 5.11
N LEU A 53 -7.88 -3.35 5.80
CA LEU A 53 -7.71 -4.16 7.00
C LEU A 53 -6.97 -5.45 6.64
N PHE A 54 -6.12 -5.94 7.53
CA PHE A 54 -5.41 -7.20 7.25
C PHE A 54 -6.36 -8.38 7.03
N SER A 55 -7.52 -8.38 7.72
CA SER A 55 -8.60 -9.36 7.52
C SER A 55 -9.12 -9.41 6.08
N ASP A 56 -8.97 -8.33 5.33
CA ASP A 56 -9.50 -8.16 3.98
C ASP A 56 -8.40 -8.38 2.92
N ILE A 57 -7.16 -8.63 3.33
CA ILE A 57 -6.03 -8.89 2.44
C ILE A 57 -5.88 -10.40 2.24
N LYS A 58 -6.06 -10.83 1.00
CA LYS A 58 -5.82 -12.22 0.58
C LYS A 58 -4.33 -12.55 0.52
N ASN A 59 -3.55 -11.65 -0.04
CA ASN A 59 -2.08 -11.73 -0.07
C ASN A 59 -1.47 -10.38 -0.44
N ILE A 60 -0.21 -10.21 -0.05
CA ILE A 60 0.63 -9.11 -0.48
C ILE A 60 1.92 -9.67 -1.08
N LYS A 61 2.40 -9.06 -2.17
CA LYS A 61 3.65 -9.47 -2.80
C LYS A 61 4.40 -8.31 -3.42
N MET A 62 5.72 -8.43 -3.40
CA MET A 62 6.61 -7.58 -4.16
C MET A 62 6.82 -8.15 -5.56
N GLY A 63 6.92 -7.29 -6.57
CA GLY A 63 7.20 -7.69 -7.95
C GLY A 63 8.19 -6.75 -8.63
N LEU A 64 8.75 -7.22 -9.73
CA LEU A 64 9.59 -6.43 -10.64
C LEU A 64 8.75 -5.92 -11.82
N THR A 65 9.07 -4.71 -12.27
CA THR A 65 8.53 -4.08 -13.49
C THR A 65 9.69 -3.56 -14.33
N LEU A 66 9.41 -3.14 -15.57
CA LEU A 66 10.41 -2.51 -16.44
C LEU A 66 11.01 -1.23 -15.83
N THR A 67 10.27 -0.52 -14.98
CA THR A 67 10.63 0.79 -14.45
C THR A 67 10.97 0.77 -12.95
N GLY A 68 11.13 -0.42 -12.35
CA GLY A 68 11.49 -0.57 -10.94
C GLY A 68 10.67 -1.65 -10.25
N TYR A 69 10.45 -1.48 -8.94
CA TYR A 69 9.71 -2.45 -8.14
C TYR A 69 8.28 -1.98 -7.88
N ARG A 70 7.42 -2.96 -7.61
CA ARG A 70 6.03 -2.74 -7.21
C ARG A 70 5.66 -3.60 -6.02
N ILE A 71 4.63 -3.18 -5.30
CA ILE A 71 3.87 -4.00 -4.37
C ILE A 71 2.48 -4.19 -4.94
N VAL A 72 1.97 -5.41 -4.87
CA VAL A 72 0.59 -5.75 -5.24
C VAL A 72 -0.08 -6.33 -4.01
N ILE A 73 -1.16 -5.70 -3.57
CA ILE A 73 -2.03 -6.19 -2.51
C ILE A 73 -3.29 -6.73 -3.18
N MET A 74 -3.63 -7.98 -2.92
CA MET A 74 -4.86 -8.60 -3.40
C MET A 74 -5.84 -8.61 -2.26
N ASP A 75 -7.00 -7.97 -2.44
CA ASP A 75 -8.09 -8.12 -1.47
C ASP A 75 -8.80 -9.48 -1.62
N LEU A 76 -9.70 -9.77 -0.68
CA LEU A 76 -10.50 -11.00 -0.70
C LEU A 76 -11.45 -11.10 -1.91
N ASP A 77 -11.91 -9.96 -2.42
CA ASP A 77 -12.79 -9.87 -3.59
C ASP A 77 -12.04 -10.12 -4.92
N GLY A 78 -10.70 -10.12 -4.88
CA GLY A 78 -9.82 -10.38 -6.02
C GLY A 78 -9.40 -9.12 -6.78
N GLU A 79 -9.70 -7.94 -6.25
CA GLU A 79 -9.31 -6.66 -6.85
C GLU A 79 -7.87 -6.28 -6.44
N PRO A 80 -6.97 -6.02 -7.41
CA PRO A 80 -5.57 -5.73 -7.13
C PRO A 80 -5.33 -4.26 -6.85
N TRP A 81 -4.70 -3.98 -5.71
CA TRP A 81 -4.12 -2.69 -5.40
C TRP A 81 -2.65 -2.69 -5.81
N VAL A 82 -2.33 -1.89 -6.83
CA VAL A 82 -1.00 -1.89 -7.45
C VAL A 82 -0.27 -0.59 -7.11
N PHE A 83 0.86 -0.74 -6.43
CA PHE A 83 1.75 0.34 -6.03
C PHE A 83 3.09 0.21 -6.77
N ASN A 84 3.39 1.15 -7.66
CA ASN A 84 4.63 1.20 -8.42
C ASN A 84 5.66 2.13 -7.77
N SER A 85 6.83 2.24 -8.39
CA SER A 85 7.92 3.14 -7.98
C SER A 85 8.45 2.86 -6.57
N ILE A 86 8.41 1.60 -6.15
CA ILE A 86 8.84 1.17 -4.82
C ILE A 86 10.37 1.06 -4.79
N ASN A 87 11.00 1.66 -3.77
CA ASN A 87 12.40 1.37 -3.47
C ASN A 87 12.56 -0.09 -3.01
N ARG A 88 13.54 -0.81 -3.56
CA ARG A 88 13.66 -2.26 -3.33
C ARG A 88 13.80 -2.63 -1.85
N GLU A 89 14.71 -1.97 -1.15
CA GLU A 89 15.05 -2.33 0.24
C GLU A 89 13.89 -1.98 1.17
N LYS A 90 13.33 -0.77 1.00
CA LYS A 90 12.15 -0.35 1.77
C LYS A 90 10.94 -1.23 1.51
N GLY A 91 10.71 -1.62 0.25
CA GLY A 91 9.61 -2.50 -0.12
C GLY A 91 9.75 -3.91 0.48
N LYS A 92 10.96 -4.49 0.49
CA LYS A 92 11.20 -5.77 1.17
C LYS A 92 10.92 -5.68 2.66
N HIS A 93 11.49 -4.66 3.31
CA HIS A 93 11.29 -4.44 4.74
C HIS A 93 9.81 -4.25 5.10
N PHE A 94 9.05 -3.54 4.27
CA PHE A 94 7.60 -3.39 4.43
C PHE A 94 6.87 -4.75 4.42
N ILE A 95 7.22 -5.63 3.48
CA ILE A 95 6.61 -6.97 3.37
C ILE A 95 7.01 -7.86 4.55
N GLU A 96 8.27 -7.79 4.98
CA GLU A 96 8.78 -8.52 6.16
C GLU A 96 7.99 -8.12 7.40
N LEU A 97 7.87 -6.82 7.68
CA LEU A 97 7.10 -6.31 8.82
C LEU A 97 5.62 -6.70 8.76
N TYR A 98 5.00 -6.66 7.57
CA TYR A 98 3.63 -7.13 7.40
C TYR A 98 3.47 -8.61 7.80
N ASN A 99 4.38 -9.48 7.35
CA ASN A 99 4.33 -10.91 7.63
C ASN A 99 4.67 -11.26 9.10
N GLU A 100 5.35 -10.37 9.83
CA GLU A 100 5.61 -10.56 11.26
C GLU A 100 4.37 -10.25 12.12
N ILE A 101 3.45 -9.43 11.61
CA ILE A 101 2.23 -9.00 12.32
C ILE A 101 1.03 -9.91 12.01
N GLN A 102 1.01 -10.54 10.83
CA GLN A 102 -0.07 -11.42 10.35
C GLN A 102 0.27 -12.90 10.49
#